data_AF-A0A5J4PV00-F1
#
_entry.id   AF-A0A5J4PV00-F1
#
_cell.length_a   1.000
_cell.length_b   1.000
_cell.length_c   1.000
_cell.angle_alpha   90.00
_cell.angle_beta   90.00
_cell.angle_gamma   90.00
#
_symmetry.space_group_name_H-M   'P 1'
#
loop_
_entity.id
_entity.type
_entity.pdbx_description
1 polymer ?
#
loop_
_entity_poly.entity_id
_entity_poly.type
_entity_poly.pdbx_seq_one_letter_code
_entity_poly.pdbx_strand_id
1 'polypeptide(L)'
;MPKEKTVYVCKNCGQESLKWVGKCPVCGEWNTYTEEIIRKEVPSRRTFSGIETPKNKPITLQEIEANDELRIDTYDDELNRVLGGGLVPGSLVLIGGEPGVGKSTLVLQTVLKIPERRILYVSGEESAN
;
A
#
# COMPACT_ATOMS: atom_id res chain seq x y z
N MET A 1 2.58 2.29 18.10
CA MET A 1 1.98 1.45 19.17
C MET A 1 0.63 2.04 19.53
N PRO A 2 -0.47 1.26 19.52
CA PRO A 2 -1.77 1.76 19.96
C PRO A 2 -1.65 2.19 21.42
N LYS A 3 -1.99 3.45 21.72
CA LYS A 3 -1.94 3.98 23.08
C LYS A 3 -2.97 3.22 23.93
N GLU A 4 -2.50 2.55 24.98
CA GLU A 4 -3.38 1.97 25.99
C GLU A 4 -4.20 3.10 26.63
N LYS A 5 -5.51 2.90 26.71
CA LYS A 5 -6.42 3.83 27.38
C LYS A 5 -6.88 3.19 28.68
N THR A 6 -6.49 3.81 29.78
CA THR A 6 -6.94 3.45 31.13
C THR A 6 -8.36 4.01 31.37
N VAL A 7 -9.24 3.18 31.92
CA VAL A 7 -10.56 3.58 32.43
C VAL A 7 -10.72 3.07 33.85
N TYR A 8 -11.39 3.84 34.71
CA TYR A 8 -11.68 3.46 36.08
C TYR A 8 -13.14 3.03 36.20
N VAL A 9 -13.41 1.85 36.74
CA VAL A 9 -14.75 1.29 36.86
C VAL A 9 -15.13 1.11 38.33
N CYS A 10 -16.29 1.62 38.74
CA CYS A 10 -16.82 1.43 40.08
C CYS A 10 -17.27 -0.03 40.27
N LYS A 11 -16.68 -0.76 41.22
CA LYS A 11 -17.06 -2.16 41.51
C LYS A 11 -18.48 -2.33 42.04
N ASN A 12 -19.10 -1.28 42.56
CA ASN A 12 -20.43 -1.36 43.16
C ASN A 12 -21.56 -1.16 42.14
N CYS A 13 -21.39 -0.24 41.18
CA CYS A 13 -22.45 0.10 40.22
C CYS A 13 -22.04 0.04 38.75
N GLY A 14 -20.77 -0.26 38.46
CA GLY A 14 -20.25 -0.36 37.09
C GLY A 14 -20.00 1.00 36.41
N GLN A 15 -20.18 2.13 37.10
CA GLN A 15 -19.92 3.44 36.50
C GLN A 15 -18.46 3.58 36.07
N GLU A 16 -18.24 3.99 34.82
CA GLU A 16 -16.92 4.26 34.27
C GLU A 16 -16.51 5.74 34.45
N SER A 17 -15.20 5.99 34.58
CA SER A 17 -14.59 7.31 34.61
C SER A 17 -13.20 7.29 33.96
N LEU A 18 -12.83 8.36 33.26
CA LEU A 18 -11.50 8.50 32.65
C LEU A 18 -10.41 8.96 33.63
N LYS A 19 -10.79 9.28 34.86
CA LYS A 19 -9.89 9.73 35.92
C LYS A 19 -10.31 9.10 37.25
N TRP A 20 -9.36 8.87 38.14
CA TRP A 20 -9.66 8.41 39.49
C TRP A 20 -10.52 9.44 40.22
N VAL A 21 -11.62 8.98 40.79
CA VAL A 21 -12.52 9.78 41.62
C VAL A 21 -12.79 9.00 42.89
N GLY A 22 -12.45 9.60 44.04
CA GLY A 22 -12.51 8.92 45.34
C GLY A 22 -13.93 8.56 45.78
N LYS A 23 -14.97 9.22 45.24
CA LYS A 23 -16.38 8.92 45.50
C LYS A 23 -17.13 8.72 44.18
N CYS A 24 -17.91 7.64 44.10
CA CYS A 24 -18.76 7.37 42.95
C CYS A 24 -19.92 8.38 42.85
N PRO A 25 -20.07 9.10 41.73
CA PRO A 25 -21.16 10.08 41.56
C PRO A 25 -22.52 9.40 41.39
N VAL A 26 -22.57 8.10 41.06
CA VAL A 26 -23.81 7.37 40.81
C VAL A 26 -24.31 6.66 42.07
N CYS A 27 -23.46 5.86 42.73
CA CYS A 27 -23.86 5.11 43.92
C CYS A 27 -23.42 5.72 45.24
N GLY A 28 -22.66 6.82 45.23
CA GLY A 28 -22.22 7.53 46.44
C GLY A 28 -21.13 6.85 47.26
N GLU A 29 -20.71 5.64 46.87
CA GLU A 29 -19.69 4.86 47.58
C GLU A 29 -18.28 5.43 47.41
N TRP A 30 -17.46 5.27 48.44
CA TRP A 30 -16.07 5.74 48.46
C TRP A 30 -15.09 4.62 48.13
N ASN A 31 -14.01 4.95 47.42
CA ASN A 31 -12.89 4.07 47.08
C ASN A 31 -13.29 2.76 46.36
N THR A 32 -14.39 2.78 45.62
CA THR A 32 -14.91 1.61 44.88
C THR A 32 -14.43 1.54 43.43
N TYR A 33 -13.75 2.58 42.93
CA TYR A 33 -13.16 2.55 41.59
C TYR A 33 -11.97 1.61 41.52
N THR A 34 -11.87 0.86 40.43
CA THR A 34 -10.72 0.02 40.10
C THR A 34 -10.24 0.38 38.71
N GLU A 35 -8.93 0.32 38.51
CA GLU A 35 -8.33 0.58 37.20
C GLU A 35 -8.52 -0.62 36.28
N GLU A 36 -9.13 -0.40 35.11
CA GLU A 36 -9.24 -1.37 34.04
C GLU A 36 -8.56 -0.85 32.78
N ILE A 37 -7.64 -1.65 32.24
CA ILE A 37 -6.94 -1.32 31.00
C ILE A 37 -7.79 -1.86 29.86
N ILE A 38 -8.51 -0.98 29.17
CA ILE A 38 -9.24 -1.36 27.97
C ILE A 38 -8.23 -1.53 26.84
N ARG A 39 -7.80 -2.76 26.63
CA ARG A 39 -7.18 -3.15 25.36
C ARG A 39 -8.27 -3.08 24.31
N LYS A 40 -8.22 -2.07 23.45
CA LYS A 40 -9.07 -2.02 22.28
C LYS A 40 -8.71 -3.23 21.42
N GLU A 41 -9.51 -4.29 21.48
CA GLU A 41 -9.48 -5.33 20.48
C GLU A 41 -9.71 -4.61 19.15
N VAL A 42 -8.66 -4.57 18.34
CA VAL A 42 -8.76 -4.02 17.00
C VAL A 42 -9.73 -4.97 16.30
N PRO A 43 -10.95 -4.54 15.91
CA PRO A 43 -11.80 -5.41 15.11
C PRO A 43 -10.96 -5.81 13.92
N SER A 44 -10.81 -7.12 13.69
CA SER A 44 -9.99 -7.64 12.60
C SER A 44 -10.38 -6.85 11.36
N ARG A 45 -9.50 -5.96 10.90
CA ARG A 45 -9.69 -5.30 9.62
C ARG A 45 -9.90 -6.47 8.68
N ARG A 46 -11.10 -6.56 8.10
CA ARG A 46 -11.30 -7.41 6.92
C ARG A 46 -10.22 -6.95 5.97
N THR A 47 -9.16 -7.75 5.89
CA THR A 47 -8.06 -7.50 4.98
C THR A 47 -8.74 -7.57 3.64
N PHE A 48 -8.93 -6.42 3.00
CA PHE A 48 -8.89 -6.41 1.55
C PHE A 48 -7.65 -7.22 1.22
N SER A 49 -7.82 -8.35 0.54
CA SER A 49 -6.73 -9.15 0.00
C SER A 49 -6.04 -8.33 -1.09
N GLY A 50 -5.45 -7.20 -0.69
CA GLY A 50 -4.46 -6.48 -1.44
C GLY A 50 -3.19 -7.28 -1.29
N ILE A 51 -2.60 -7.60 -2.44
CA ILE A 51 -1.29 -8.24 -2.59
C ILE A 51 -0.36 -7.74 -1.46
N GLU A 52 0.03 -8.64 -0.55
CA GLU A 52 1.08 -8.35 0.43
C GLU A 52 2.36 -8.10 -0.36
N THR A 53 2.66 -6.83 -0.63
CA THR A 53 3.94 -6.46 -1.21
C THR A 53 5.00 -6.61 -0.13
N PRO A 54 6.14 -7.26 -0.43
CA PRO A 54 7.25 -7.34 0.51
C PRO A 54 7.65 -5.92 0.88
N LYS A 55 7.54 -5.59 2.17
CA LYS A 55 7.97 -4.28 2.67
C LYS A 55 9.49 -4.27 2.70
N ASN A 56 10.11 -3.48 1.83
CA ASN A 56 11.55 -3.22 1.89
C ASN A 56 11.92 -2.70 3.29
N LYS A 57 12.95 -3.33 3.88
CA LYS A 57 13.56 -2.86 5.13
C LYS A 57 14.66 -1.86 4.80
N PRO A 58 14.88 -0.83 5.62
CA PRO A 58 16.06 0.03 5.48
C PRO A 58 17.33 -0.82 5.59
N ILE A 59 18.25 -0.64 4.66
CA ILE A 59 19.60 -1.23 4.64
C ILE A 59 20.63 -0.13 4.45
N THR A 60 21.88 -0.38 4.80
CA THR A 60 22.96 0.60 4.57
C THR A 60 23.34 0.63 3.08
N LEU A 61 23.91 1.75 2.62
CA LEU A 61 24.33 1.88 1.21
C LEU A 61 25.35 0.81 0.80
N GLN A 62 26.19 0.36 1.75
CA GLN A 62 27.21 -0.68 1.54
C GLN A 62 26.60 -2.08 1.35
N GLU A 63 25.37 -2.28 1.81
CA GLU A 63 24.62 -3.53 1.71
C GLU A 63 23.75 -3.58 0.44
N ILE A 64 23.75 -2.53 -0.39
CA ILE A 64 23.00 -2.52 -1.65
C ILE A 64 23.76 -3.35 -2.69
N GLU A 65 23.21 -4.51 -3.02
CA GLU A 65 23.66 -5.30 -4.16
C GLU A 65 23.07 -4.74 -5.46
N ALA A 66 23.93 -4.45 -6.43
CA ALA A 66 23.49 -4.12 -7.79
C ALA A 66 23.24 -5.44 -8.54
N ASN A 67 21.97 -5.83 -8.67
CA ASN A 67 21.57 -6.95 -9.49
C ASN A 67 21.01 -6.43 -10.82
N ASP A 68 21.41 -7.07 -11.91
CA ASP A 68 20.75 -6.87 -13.21
C ASP A 68 19.37 -7.53 -13.15
N GLU A 69 18.33 -6.71 -13.13
CA GLU A 69 16.97 -7.23 -13.27
C GLU A 69 16.74 -7.75 -14.69
N LEU A 70 16.02 -8.87 -14.79
CA LEU A 70 15.61 -9.44 -16.08
C LEU A 70 14.68 -8.47 -16.79
N ARG A 71 15.21 -7.75 -17.78
CA ARG A 71 14.45 -6.82 -18.63
C ARG A 71 13.76 -7.56 -19.76
N ILE A 72 12.61 -7.03 -20.16
CA ILE A 72 11.88 -7.46 -21.35
C ILE A 72 12.41 -6.61 -22.51
N ASP A 73 13.03 -7.28 -23.48
CA ASP A 73 13.46 -6.65 -24.72
C ASP A 73 12.23 -6.16 -25.52
N THR A 74 12.26 -4.89 -25.94
CA THR A 74 11.20 -4.30 -26.77
C THR A 74 11.39 -4.53 -28.28
N TYR A 75 12.50 -5.16 -28.67
CA TYR A 75 12.94 -5.33 -30.06
C TYR A 75 13.04 -3.99 -30.81
N ASP A 76 13.44 -2.95 -30.07
CA ASP A 76 13.71 -1.62 -30.56
C ASP A 76 14.89 -1.04 -29.78
N ASP A 77 16.03 -0.89 -30.46
CA ASP A 77 17.28 -0.52 -29.82
C ASP A 77 17.22 0.87 -29.15
N GLU A 78 16.54 1.83 -29.79
CA GLU A 78 16.42 3.19 -29.24
C GLU A 78 15.44 3.23 -28.07
N LEU A 79 14.31 2.50 -28.15
CA LEU A 79 13.39 2.41 -27.02
C LEU A 79 14.04 1.68 -25.84
N ASN A 80 14.74 0.57 -26.09
CA ASN A 80 15.51 -0.14 -25.06
C ASN A 80 16.54 0.78 -24.42
N ARG A 81 17.30 1.55 -25.21
CA ARG A 81 18.27 2.52 -24.72
C ARG A 81 17.63 3.56 -23.80
N VAL A 82 16.47 4.12 -24.17
CA VAL A 82 15.73 5.08 -23.34
C VAL A 82 15.23 4.43 -22.04
N LEU A 83 14.83 3.16 -22.09
CA LEU A 83 14.36 2.39 -20.92
C LEU A 83 15.50 1.83 -20.05
N GLY A 84 16.76 2.02 -20.44
CA GLY A 84 17.93 1.50 -19.72
C GLY A 84 18.20 0.01 -19.97
N GLY A 85 17.93 -0.48 -21.18
CA GLY A 85 18.13 -1.86 -21.62
C GLY A 85 16.85 -2.67 -21.81
N GLY A 86 15.66 -2.03 -21.78
CA GLY A 86 14.36 -2.68 -21.94
C GLY A 86 13.42 -2.49 -20.74
N LEU A 87 12.21 -3.04 -20.84
CA LEU A 87 11.15 -2.85 -19.83
C LEU A 87 11.44 -3.67 -18.57
N VAL A 88 11.33 -3.03 -17.41
CA VAL A 88 11.49 -3.68 -16.10
C VAL A 88 10.17 -4.34 -15.66
N PRO A 89 10.14 -5.63 -15.30
CA PRO A 89 8.93 -6.28 -14.81
C PRO A 89 8.38 -5.60 -13.55
N GLY A 90 7.06 -5.42 -13.47
CA GLY A 90 6.44 -4.76 -12.31
C GLY A 90 6.69 -3.24 -12.22
N SER A 91 7.25 -2.63 -13.27
CA SER A 91 7.42 -1.18 -13.36
C SER A 91 6.21 -0.48 -13.98
N LEU A 92 6.16 0.85 -13.82
CA LEU A 92 5.23 1.74 -14.49
C LEU A 92 6.02 2.70 -15.38
N VAL A 93 5.69 2.76 -16.66
CA VAL A 93 6.30 3.68 -17.63
C VAL A 93 5.25 4.67 -18.10
N LEU A 94 5.54 5.97 -18.02
CA LEU A 94 4.70 7.05 -18.51
C LEU A 94 5.25 7.59 -19.83
N ILE A 95 4.45 7.56 -20.89
CA ILE A 95 4.80 8.13 -22.20
C ILE A 95 4.06 9.46 -22.38
N GLY A 96 4.79 10.56 -22.27
CA GLY A 96 4.29 11.91 -22.51
C GLY A 96 4.54 12.39 -23.94
N GLY A 97 3.74 13.35 -24.39
CA GLY A 97 3.93 14.00 -25.70
C GLY A 97 2.65 14.64 -26.23
N GLU A 98 2.81 15.56 -27.17
CA GLU A 98 1.70 16.29 -27.79
C GLU A 98 0.67 15.35 -28.45
N PRO A 99 -0.61 15.77 -28.59
CA PRO A 99 -1.58 15.02 -29.38
C PRO A 99 -1.06 14.78 -30.81
N GLY A 100 -1.19 13.55 -31.32
CA GLY A 100 -0.74 13.21 -32.68
C GLY A 100 0.76 12.89 -32.84
N VAL A 101 1.60 13.03 -31.81
CA VAL A 101 3.05 12.71 -31.90
C VAL A 101 3.36 11.21 -32.12
N GLY A 102 2.35 10.34 -32.05
CA GLY A 102 2.51 8.89 -32.29
C GLY A 102 2.70 8.03 -31.04
N LYS A 103 2.23 8.46 -29.86
CA LYS A 103 2.32 7.67 -28.61
C LYS A 103 1.65 6.29 -28.74
N SER A 104 0.38 6.26 -29.17
CA SER A 104 -0.35 5.00 -29.38
C SER A 104 0.34 4.13 -30.43
N THR A 105 0.84 4.73 -31.51
CA THR A 105 1.59 4.05 -32.56
C THR A 105 2.85 3.37 -32.02
N LEU A 106 3.66 4.09 -31.23
CA LEU A 106 4.86 3.55 -30.61
C LEU A 106 4.53 2.37 -29.70
N VAL A 107 3.50 2.51 -28.85
CA VAL A 107 3.07 1.44 -27.93
C VAL A 107 2.59 0.23 -28.72
N LEU A 108 1.71 0.41 -29.70
CA LEU A 108 1.17 -0.68 -30.53
C LEU A 108 2.28 -1.40 -31.32
N GLN A 109 3.19 -0.65 -31.94
CA GLN A 109 4.34 -1.23 -32.63
C GLN A 109 5.24 -2.03 -31.68
N THR A 110 5.47 -1.52 -30.47
CA THR A 110 6.27 -2.20 -29.45
C THR A 110 5.61 -3.52 -29.03
N VAL A 111 4.33 -3.51 -28.67
CA VAL A 111 3.65 -4.72 -28.19
C VAL A 111 3.54 -5.79 -29.27
N LEU A 112 3.36 -5.40 -30.54
CA LEU A 112 3.30 -6.33 -31.66
C LEU A 112 4.66 -7.01 -31.94
N LYS A 113 5.77 -6.40 -31.53
CA LYS A 113 7.12 -6.95 -31.70
C LYS A 113 7.51 -7.98 -30.63
N ILE A 114 6.74 -8.15 -29.56
CA ILE A 114 7.07 -9.05 -28.43
C ILE A 114 6.14 -10.28 -28.44
N PRO A 115 6.30 -11.23 -29.38
CA PRO A 115 5.36 -12.34 -29.61
C PRO A 115 5.30 -13.35 -28.46
N GLU A 116 6.35 -13.44 -27.65
CA GLU A 116 6.50 -14.40 -26.54
C GLU A 116 5.72 -13.98 -25.28
N ARG A 117 5.12 -12.79 -25.26
CA ARG A 117 4.37 -12.27 -24.11
C ARG A 117 2.89 -12.16 -24.40
N ARG A 118 2.09 -12.45 -23.38
CA ARG A 118 0.66 -12.12 -23.39
C ARG A 118 0.51 -10.66 -22.97
N ILE A 119 -0.06 -9.85 -23.85
CA ILE A 119 -0.18 -8.40 -23.66
C ILE A 119 -1.66 -8.01 -23.70
N LEU A 120 -2.07 -7.14 -22.77
CA LEU A 120 -3.39 -6.53 -22.74
C LEU A 120 -3.25 -5.03 -23.08
N TYR A 121 -3.73 -4.64 -24.25
CA TYR A 121 -3.86 -3.23 -24.64
C TYR A 121 -5.26 -2.75 -24.27
N VAL A 122 -5.34 -1.71 -23.44
CA VAL A 122 -6.61 -1.08 -23.01
C VAL A 122 -6.62 0.34 -23.52
N SER A 123 -7.60 0.68 -24.37
CA SER A 123 -7.81 2.04 -24.86
C SER A 123 -9.23 2.50 -24.56
N GLY A 124 -9.35 3.74 -24.11
CA GLY A 124 -10.62 4.46 -24.03
C GLY A 124 -10.77 5.54 -25.10
N GLU A 125 -9.71 5.84 -25.86
CA GLU A 125 -9.73 6.83 -26.94
C GLU A 125 -10.06 6.19 -28.31
N GLU A 126 -9.69 4.93 -28.51
CA GLU A 126 -9.79 4.25 -29.81
C GLU A 126 -10.90 3.20 -29.78
N SER A 127 -11.78 3.21 -30.79
CA SER A 127 -12.80 2.17 -30.99
C SER A 127 -12.19 0.97 -31.70
N ALA A 128 -12.69 -0.24 -31.39
CA ALA A 128 -12.23 -1.48 -32.03
C ALA A 128 -12.68 -1.64 -33.50
N ASN A 129 -13.37 -0.65 -34.07
CA ASN A 129 -13.95 -0.65 -35.41
C ASN A 129 -13.80 0.71 -36.08
#